data_AF-A0A258NIA7-F1
#
_entry.id   AF-A0A258NIA7-F1
#
_cell.length_a   1.000
_cell.length_b   1.000
_cell.length_c   1.000
_cell.angle_alpha   90.00
_cell.angle_beta   90.00
_cell.angle_gamma   90.00
#
_symmetry.space_group_name_H-M   'P 1'
#
loop_
_entity.id
_entity.type
_entity.pdbx_description
1 polymer ?
#
loop_
_entity_poly.entity_id
_entity_poly.type
_entity_poly.pdbx_seq_one_letter_code
_entity_poly.pdbx_strand_id
1 'polypeptide(L)'
;MRTTIDLEYDTLIAAKEIARAENTSLGKVISRLVRQALTGGSAPQATTSLPATATGFVPFESRGVVVSNELINRLRDADGI
;
A
#
# COMPACT_ATOMS: atom_id res chain seq x y z
N MET A 1 -2.28 0.99 -23.50
CA MET A 1 -2.44 2.33 -24.07
C MET A 1 -1.49 3.28 -23.35
N ARG A 2 -1.00 4.31 -24.02
CA ARG A 2 -0.10 5.31 -23.43
C ARG A 2 -0.92 6.57 -23.16
N THR A 3 -1.14 6.89 -21.90
CA THR A 3 -1.93 8.03 -21.44
C THR A 3 -1.09 8.84 -20.47
N THR A 4 -1.18 10.16 -20.57
CA THR A 4 -0.58 11.07 -19.59
C THR A 4 -1.67 11.50 -18.63
N ILE A 5 -1.45 11.30 -17.32
CA ILE A 5 -2.36 11.68 -16.25
C ILE A 5 -1.57 12.51 -15.23
N ASP A 6 -2.24 13.45 -14.59
CA ASP A 6 -1.69 14.17 -13.45
C ASP A 6 -1.93 13.35 -12.17
N LEU A 7 -0.92 13.27 -11.31
CA LEU A 7 -0.94 12.48 -10.08
C LEU A 7 -0.34 13.31 -8.94
N GLU A 8 -1.00 13.32 -7.80
CA GLU A 8 -0.45 13.90 -6.59
C GLU A 8 0.83 13.15 -6.18
N TYR A 9 1.77 13.87 -5.56
CA TYR A 9 3.11 13.34 -5.26
C TYR A 9 3.06 12.11 -4.35
N ASP A 10 2.22 12.13 -3.34
CA ASP A 10 2.00 11.02 -2.41
C ASP A 10 1.44 9.77 -3.10
N THR A 11 0.46 9.93 -4.00
CA THR A 11 -0.11 8.82 -4.79
C THR A 11 0.93 8.19 -5.71
N LEU A 12 1.81 8.99 -6.30
CA LEU A 12 2.90 8.52 -7.14
C LEU A 12 3.93 7.70 -6.34
N ILE A 13 4.24 8.14 -5.11
CA ILE A 13 5.14 7.40 -4.21
C ILE A 13 4.49 6.07 -3.81
N ALA A 14 3.23 6.07 -3.39
CA ALA A 14 2.51 4.85 -3.03
C ALA A 14 2.47 3.85 -4.19
N ALA A 15 2.16 4.31 -5.40
CA ALA A 15 2.12 3.46 -6.58
C ALA A 15 3.50 2.87 -6.94
N LYS A 16 4.60 3.63 -6.74
CA LYS A 16 5.97 3.13 -6.93
C LYS A 16 6.32 2.02 -5.93
N GLU A 17 5.90 2.16 -4.68
CA GLU A 17 6.16 1.13 -3.66
C GLU A 17 5.39 -0.16 -3.96
N ILE A 18 4.13 -0.05 -4.35
CA ILE A 18 3.32 -1.21 -4.76
C ILE A 18 3.96 -1.90 -5.98
N ALA A 19 4.41 -1.12 -6.97
CA ALA A 19 5.08 -1.64 -8.15
C ALA A 19 6.37 -2.40 -7.80
N ARG A 20 7.16 -1.89 -6.85
CA ARG A 20 8.37 -2.55 -6.34
C ARG A 20 8.05 -3.83 -5.58
N ALA A 21 7.03 -3.81 -4.73
CA ALA A 21 6.59 -4.99 -3.97
C ALA A 21 6.08 -6.11 -4.88
N GLU A 22 5.32 -5.76 -5.93
CA GLU A 22 4.73 -6.70 -6.88
C GLU A 22 5.67 -7.08 -8.05
N ASN A 23 6.89 -6.53 -8.11
CA ASN A 23 7.83 -6.68 -9.24
C ASN A 23 7.18 -6.42 -10.60
N THR A 24 6.35 -5.38 -10.69
CA THR A 24 5.62 -5.03 -11.92
C THR A 24 5.81 -3.57 -12.28
N SER A 25 5.48 -3.18 -13.51
CA SER A 25 5.62 -1.80 -13.96
C SER A 25 4.57 -0.88 -13.32
N LEU A 26 4.95 0.38 -13.04
CA LEU A 26 4.06 1.42 -12.50
C LEU A 26 2.74 1.54 -13.29
N GLY A 27 2.82 1.56 -14.63
CA GLY A 27 1.63 1.66 -15.48
C GLY A 27 0.67 0.48 -15.35
N LYS A 28 1.17 -0.74 -15.11
CA LYS A 28 0.33 -1.92 -14.84
C LYS A 28 -0.36 -1.81 -13.48
N VAL A 29 0.34 -1.33 -12.44
CA VAL A 29 -0.25 -1.09 -11.11
C VAL A 29 -1.38 -0.07 -11.22
N ILE A 30 -1.11 1.09 -11.82
CA ILE A 30 -2.12 2.15 -12.01
C ILE A 30 -3.31 1.63 -12.81
N SER A 31 -3.08 0.92 -13.92
CA SER A 31 -4.18 0.36 -14.73
C SER A 31 -5.03 -0.64 -13.94
N ARG A 32 -4.41 -1.47 -13.09
CA ARG A 32 -5.12 -2.39 -12.20
C ARG A 32 -5.94 -1.66 -11.15
N LEU A 33 -5.35 -0.68 -10.46
CA LEU A 33 -6.02 0.11 -9.42
C LEU A 33 -7.21 0.90 -9.99
N VAL A 34 -7.06 1.53 -11.14
CA VAL A 34 -8.15 2.25 -11.82
C VAL A 34 -9.27 1.29 -12.22
N ARG A 35 -8.93 0.11 -12.77
CA ARG A 35 -9.93 -0.91 -13.11
C ARG A 35 -10.69 -1.35 -11.86
N GLN A 36 -9.99 -1.62 -10.77
CA GLN A 36 -10.57 -2.03 -9.50
C GLN A 36 -11.55 -0.98 -8.95
N ALA A 37 -11.16 0.30 -8.96
CA ALA A 37 -12.02 1.41 -8.56
C ALA A 37 -13.28 1.52 -9.45
N LEU A 38 -13.13 1.40 -10.77
CA LEU A 38 -14.25 1.49 -11.72
C LEU A 38 -15.21 0.30 -11.68
N THR A 39 -14.73 -0.89 -11.31
CA THR A 39 -15.57 -2.10 -11.28
C THR A 39 -16.38 -2.20 -9.98
N GLY A 40 -16.39 -1.16 -9.14
CA GLY A 40 -16.98 -1.20 -7.79
C GLY A 40 -16.34 -2.25 -6.90
N GLY A 41 -15.19 -2.78 -7.32
CA GLY A 41 -14.42 -3.73 -6.58
C GLY A 41 -13.75 -2.96 -5.47
N SER A 42 -14.42 -2.90 -4.32
CA SER A 42 -13.72 -2.89 -3.05
C SER A 42 -12.45 -3.71 -3.27
N ALA A 43 -11.28 -3.13 -2.98
CA ALA A 43 -10.22 -3.99 -2.48
C ALA A 43 -10.87 -4.99 -1.53
N PRO A 44 -10.36 -6.23 -1.40
CA PRO A 44 -10.56 -6.89 -0.13
C PRO A 44 -10.15 -5.81 0.88
N GLN A 45 -11.15 -5.17 1.47
CA GLN A 45 -11.00 -4.44 2.67
C GLN A 45 -10.41 -5.57 3.45
N ALA A 46 -9.12 -5.46 3.76
CA ALA A 46 -8.64 -6.18 4.89
C ALA A 46 -9.43 -5.52 6.04
N THR A 47 -10.71 -5.87 6.17
CA THR A 47 -11.32 -6.30 7.40
C THR A 47 -10.40 -7.41 7.87
N THR A 48 -9.24 -6.98 8.32
CA THR A 48 -8.47 -7.64 9.31
C THR A 48 -9.27 -7.39 10.58
N SER A 49 -10.52 -7.87 10.61
CA SER A 49 -10.92 -8.70 11.72
C SER A 49 -9.98 -9.90 11.67
N LEU A 50 -8.70 -9.67 12.00
CA LEU A 50 -7.87 -10.75 12.47
C LEU A 50 -8.70 -11.31 13.61
N PRO A 51 -9.18 -12.57 13.54
CA PRO A 51 -9.66 -13.20 14.75
C PRO A 51 -8.57 -12.98 15.79
N ALA A 52 -8.95 -12.51 16.99
CA ALA A 52 -8.04 -12.22 18.09
C ALA A 52 -6.91 -13.25 18.03
N THR A 53 -5.70 -12.76 17.73
CA THR A 53 -4.58 -13.66 17.42
C THR A 53 -4.53 -14.71 18.52
N ALA A 54 -4.33 -15.99 18.18
CA ALA A 54 -4.25 -17.08 19.16
C ALA A 54 -3.20 -16.82 20.27
N THR A 55 -2.37 -15.80 20.07
CA THR A 55 -1.33 -15.24 20.95
C THR A 55 -1.80 -14.15 21.91
N GLY A 56 -3.10 -13.79 21.93
CA GLY A 56 -3.67 -12.85 22.92
C GLY A 56 -3.36 -11.37 22.69
N PHE A 57 -2.85 -10.99 21.51
CA PHE A 57 -2.54 -9.61 21.18
C PHE A 57 -3.61 -9.01 20.28
N VAL A 58 -4.13 -7.84 20.67
CA VAL A 58 -5.08 -7.05 19.88
C VAL A 58 -4.28 -5.94 19.18
N PRO A 59 -4.23 -5.93 17.84
CA PRO A 59 -3.56 -4.85 17.10
C PRO A 59 -4.22 -3.51 17.38
N PHE A 60 -3.42 -2.44 17.38
CA PHE A 60 -3.97 -1.07 17.43
C PHE A 60 -4.76 -0.76 16.17
N GLU A 61 -5.79 0.08 16.31
CA GLU A 61 -6.55 0.59 15.17
C GLU A 61 -5.63 1.34 14.18
N SER A 62 -5.99 1.29 12.90
CA SER A 62 -5.21 1.96 11.86
C SER A 62 -5.20 3.48 12.10
N ARG A 63 -4.01 4.05 12.28
CA ARG A 63 -3.82 5.47 12.58
C ARG A 63 -3.90 6.39 11.35
N GLY A 64 -4.25 5.86 10.18
CA GLY A 64 -4.38 6.63 8.94
C GLY A 64 -3.08 7.19 8.37
N VAL A 65 -1.92 6.86 8.96
CA VAL A 65 -0.61 7.29 8.48
C VAL A 65 -0.14 6.32 7.39
N VAL A 66 0.29 6.86 6.25
CA VAL A 66 0.90 6.07 5.17
C VAL A 66 2.30 5.64 5.62
N VAL A 67 2.49 4.34 5.78
CA VAL A 67 3.80 3.76 6.14
C VAL A 67 4.46 3.25 4.87
N SER A 68 5.58 3.89 4.50
CA SER A 68 6.39 3.51 3.34
C SER A 68 7.51 2.54 3.72
N ASN A 69 7.97 1.71 2.78
CA ASN A 69 9.12 0.83 3.02
C ASN A 69 10.40 1.62 3.28
N GLU A 70 10.52 2.79 2.67
CA GLU A 70 11.62 3.72 2.94
C GLU A 70 11.61 4.18 4.40
N LEU A 71 10.44 4.55 4.94
CA LEU A 71 10.30 4.93 6.35
C LEU A 71 10.71 3.77 7.27
N ILE A 72 10.28 2.55 6.96
CA ILE A 72 10.64 1.35 7.72
C ILE A 72 12.17 1.13 7.70
N ASN A 73 12.80 1.25 6.53
CA ASN A 73 14.25 1.08 6.42
C ASN A 73 15.00 2.18 7.18
N ARG A 74 14.58 3.44 7.08
CA ARG A 74 15.18 4.53 7.87
C ARG A 74 15.09 4.29 9.38
N LEU A 75 13.94 3.79 9.86
CA LEU A 75 13.77 3.41 11.26
C LEU A 75 14.71 2.25 11.65
N ARG A 76 14.82 1.23 10.80
CA ARG A 76 15.71 0.09 11.01
C ARG A 76 17.18 0.52 11.10
N ASP A 77 17.61 1.35 10.15
CA ASP A 77 18.97 1.87 10.07
C ASP A 77 19.31 2.78 11.26
N ALA A 78 18.33 3.56 11.74
CA ALA A 78 18.50 4.43 12.90
C ALA A 78 18.59 3.66 14.23
N ASP A 79 17.81 2.57 14.37
CA ASP A 79 17.79 1.73 15.57
C ASP A 79 18.89 0.64 15.57
N GLY A 80 19.64 0.49 14.48
CA GLY A 80 20.85 -0.34 14.41
C GLY A 80 20.61 -1.85 14.53
N ILE A 81 19.51 -2.36 13.96
CA ILE A 81 19.22 -3.81 13.86
C ILE A 81 19.49 -4.38 12.46
#